data_AF-A0A9D1KRB2-F1
#
_entry.id   AF-A0A9D1KRB2-F1
#
_cell.length_a   1.000
_cell.length_b   1.000
_cell.length_c   1.000
_cell.angle_alpha   90.00
_cell.angle_beta   90.00
_cell.angle_gamma   90.00
#
_symmetry.space_group_name_H-M   'P 1'
#
loop_
_entity.id
_entity.type
_entity.pdbx_description
1 polymer ?
#
loop_
_entity_poly.entity_id
_entity_poly.type
_entity_poly.pdbx_seq_one_letter_code
_entity_poly.pdbx_strand_id
1 'polypeptide(L)'
;VNSADSSEIAYTAEISGNSVNLNLAEALAPNAEYAIVIPAEAANIDGVVLGEETRLVFNTKDDASYSGAIKALTIDGNAVTNLSQIKAGTTLTADVKLDNATAEDKKAVVIFSFYNESGALVKTNYEVIDLKAGAKFDDAVEYTVEDMTDVAAAKVMLWDGFRGMRALDGCTTID
;
A
#
# COMPACT_ATOMS: atom_id res chain seq x y z
N VAL A 1 -12.01 2.82 -24.83
CA VAL A 1 -10.56 2.65 -24.55
C VAL A 1 -10.16 1.33 -25.15
N ASN A 2 -9.09 1.24 -25.92
CA ASN A 2 -8.78 0.01 -26.66
C ASN A 2 -7.55 -0.65 -26.07
N SER A 3 -7.59 -1.95 -25.86
CA SER A 3 -6.39 -2.74 -25.59
C SER A 3 -5.54 -2.92 -26.87
N ALA A 4 -4.31 -3.38 -26.72
CA ALA A 4 -3.43 -3.74 -27.85
C ALA A 4 -3.98 -4.89 -28.71
N ASP A 5 -4.85 -5.75 -28.17
CA ASP A 5 -5.57 -6.79 -28.94
C ASP A 5 -6.84 -6.27 -29.63
N SER A 6 -7.09 -4.96 -29.57
CA SER A 6 -8.23 -4.25 -30.17
C SER A 6 -9.60 -4.62 -29.56
N SER A 7 -9.63 -5.20 -28.36
CA SER A 7 -10.87 -5.27 -27.58
C SER A 7 -11.22 -3.88 -27.02
N GLU A 8 -12.46 -3.46 -27.25
CA GLU A 8 -12.96 -2.17 -26.80
C GLU A 8 -13.47 -2.29 -25.36
N ILE A 9 -12.87 -1.52 -24.45
CA ILE A 9 -13.36 -1.32 -23.08
C ILE A 9 -14.38 -0.19 -23.10
N ALA A 10 -15.62 -0.54 -22.78
CA ALA A 10 -16.73 0.40 -22.67
C ALA A 10 -16.49 1.40 -21.54
N TYR A 11 -16.90 2.65 -21.76
CA TYR A 11 -16.74 3.73 -20.79
C TYR A 11 -17.85 4.78 -20.93
N THR A 12 -18.11 5.52 -19.86
CA THR A 12 -18.80 6.80 -19.90
C THR A 12 -17.80 7.94 -19.68
N ALA A 13 -18.09 9.13 -20.20
CA ALA A 13 -17.23 10.29 -20.06
C ALA A 13 -17.95 11.42 -19.33
N GLU A 14 -17.26 12.03 -18.38
CA GLU A 14 -17.71 13.24 -17.69
C GLU A 14 -16.72 14.37 -17.95
N ILE A 15 -17.24 15.52 -18.41
CA ILE A 15 -16.42 16.70 -18.66
C ILE A 15 -16.46 17.58 -17.42
N SER A 16 -15.30 17.84 -16.83
CA SER A 16 -15.14 18.72 -15.68
C SER A 16 -14.12 19.82 -16.02
N GLY A 17 -14.63 20.96 -16.51
CA GLY A 17 -13.78 22.06 -17.00
C GLY A 17 -12.93 21.62 -18.18
N ASN A 18 -11.60 21.70 -18.03
CA ASN A 18 -10.62 21.30 -19.04
C ASN A 18 -10.21 19.81 -18.94
N SER A 19 -10.87 19.03 -18.09
CA SER A 19 -10.57 17.60 -17.89
C SER A 19 -11.73 16.72 -18.37
N VAL A 20 -11.40 15.57 -18.94
CA VAL A 20 -12.35 14.51 -19.25
C VAL A 20 -12.05 13.34 -18.33
N ASN A 21 -13.01 12.95 -17.50
CA ASN A 21 -12.95 11.76 -16.67
C ASN A 21 -13.60 10.61 -17.43
N LEU A 22 -12.86 9.50 -17.59
CA LEU A 22 -13.37 8.28 -18.20
C LEU A 22 -13.74 7.29 -17.10
N ASN A 23 -15.02 6.97 -17.00
CA ASN A 23 -15.54 5.96 -16.09
C ASN A 23 -15.66 4.65 -16.87
N LEU A 24 -14.72 3.73 -16.64
CA LEU A 24 -14.69 2.43 -17.33
C LEU A 24 -15.81 1.53 -16.78
N ALA A 25 -16.47 0.79 -17.68
CA ALA A 25 -17.53 -0.15 -17.30
C ALA A 25 -17.00 -1.39 -16.56
N GLU A 26 -15.72 -1.69 -16.76
CA GLU A 26 -15.02 -2.82 -16.15
C GLU A 26 -13.57 -2.47 -15.85
N ALA A 27 -12.95 -3.26 -14.97
CA ALA A 27 -11.53 -3.13 -14.64
C ALA A 27 -10.66 -3.52 -15.84
N LEU A 28 -9.55 -2.82 -16.02
CA LEU A 28 -8.57 -3.17 -17.04
C LEU A 28 -7.79 -4.42 -16.64
N ALA A 29 -7.46 -5.27 -17.62
CA ALA A 29 -6.64 -6.44 -17.38
C ALA A 29 -5.24 -6.02 -16.90
N PRO A 30 -4.63 -6.76 -15.96
CA PRO A 30 -3.27 -6.52 -15.52
C PRO A 30 -2.24 -6.79 -16.63
N ASN A 31 -1.07 -6.13 -16.54
CA ASN A 31 0.05 -6.29 -17.47
C ASN A 31 -0.33 -6.15 -18.96
N ALA A 32 -1.28 -5.28 -19.26
CA ALA A 32 -1.82 -5.10 -20.60
C ALA A 32 -1.61 -3.65 -21.08
N GLU A 33 -1.31 -3.51 -22.36
CA GLU A 33 -1.23 -2.21 -23.01
C GLU A 33 -2.62 -1.75 -23.48
N TYR A 34 -2.92 -0.49 -23.21
CA TYR A 34 -4.14 0.18 -23.62
C TYR A 34 -3.83 1.52 -24.30
N ALA A 35 -4.74 1.95 -25.15
CA ALA A 35 -4.72 3.25 -25.81
C ALA A 35 -6.06 3.97 -25.64
N ILE A 36 -5.99 5.25 -25.29
CA ILE A 36 -7.08 6.20 -25.55
C ILE A 36 -6.87 6.73 -26.96
N VAL A 37 -7.85 6.51 -27.84
CA VAL A 37 -7.82 6.95 -29.23
C VAL A 37 -8.77 8.13 -29.40
N ILE A 38 -8.24 9.25 -29.87
CA ILE A 38 -9.02 10.41 -30.28
C ILE A 38 -8.99 10.43 -31.81
N PRO A 39 -10.12 10.19 -32.49
CA PRO A 39 -10.16 10.10 -33.95
C PRO A 39 -9.84 11.44 -34.61
N ALA A 40 -9.31 11.41 -35.84
CA ALA A 40 -8.93 12.61 -36.59
C ALA A 40 -10.13 13.55 -36.84
N GLU A 41 -11.33 12.97 -36.90
CA GLU A 41 -12.60 13.66 -37.10
C GLU A 41 -13.17 14.28 -35.83
N ALA A 42 -12.56 14.02 -34.66
CA ALA A 42 -12.97 14.66 -33.41
C ALA A 42 -12.84 16.18 -33.56
N ALA A 43 -13.92 16.90 -33.26
CA ALA A 43 -13.97 18.35 -33.32
C ALA A 43 -14.07 18.97 -31.94
N ASN A 44 -13.45 20.13 -31.76
CA ASN A 44 -13.69 20.94 -30.57
C ASN A 44 -15.10 21.59 -30.62
N ILE A 45 -15.47 22.34 -29.58
CA ILE A 45 -16.80 22.99 -29.49
C ILE A 45 -17.06 24.01 -30.62
N ASP A 46 -16.00 24.54 -31.23
CA ASP A 46 -16.06 25.49 -32.34
C ASP A 46 -16.12 24.78 -33.71
N GLY A 47 -16.14 23.45 -33.74
CA GLY A 47 -16.23 22.64 -34.97
C GLY A 47 -14.89 22.46 -35.70
N VAL A 48 -13.77 22.83 -35.09
CA VAL A 48 -12.43 22.60 -35.66
C VAL A 48 -12.03 21.15 -35.40
N VAL A 49 -11.85 20.39 -36.48
CA VAL A 49 -11.41 18.99 -36.44
C VAL A 49 -9.93 18.89 -36.06
N LEU A 50 -9.58 17.81 -35.35
CA LEU A 50 -8.22 17.54 -34.90
C LEU A 50 -7.26 17.30 -36.08
N GLY A 51 -7.74 16.68 -37.16
CA GLY A 51 -7.03 16.50 -38.42
C GLY A 51 -6.08 15.31 -38.46
N GLU A 52 -5.65 14.81 -37.29
CA GLU A 52 -4.85 13.58 -37.14
C GLU A 52 -5.33 12.77 -35.93
N GLU A 53 -5.33 11.44 -36.06
CA GLU A 53 -5.66 10.57 -34.92
C GLU A 53 -4.58 10.70 -33.85
N THR A 54 -5.01 10.93 -32.61
CA THR A 54 -4.11 10.99 -31.45
C THR A 54 -4.31 9.75 -30.58
N ARG A 55 -3.20 9.11 -30.20
CA ARG A 55 -3.20 7.91 -29.34
C ARG A 55 -2.41 8.19 -28.07
N LEU A 56 -3.06 8.05 -26.91
CA LEU A 56 -2.38 8.03 -25.61
C LEU A 56 -2.25 6.57 -25.16
N VAL A 57 -1.04 6.04 -25.24
CA VAL A 57 -0.73 4.65 -24.87
C VAL A 57 -0.28 4.59 -23.41
N PHE A 58 -0.82 3.64 -22.66
CA PHE A 58 -0.44 3.37 -21.28
C PHE A 58 -0.47 1.86 -21.02
N ASN A 59 0.34 1.42 -20.06
CA ASN A 59 0.40 0.02 -19.65
C ASN A 59 -0.20 -0.11 -18.26
N THR A 60 -1.16 -1.02 -18.09
CA THR A 60 -1.52 -1.50 -16.77
C THR A 60 -0.41 -2.41 -16.26
N LYS A 61 -0.26 -2.47 -14.94
CA LYS A 61 0.63 -3.42 -14.29
C LYS A 61 -0.22 -4.47 -13.61
N ASP A 62 0.38 -5.62 -13.30
CA ASP A 62 -0.23 -6.56 -12.37
C ASP A 62 -0.63 -5.82 -11.11
N ASP A 63 -1.93 -5.80 -10.84
CA ASP A 63 -2.48 -5.28 -9.60
C ASP A 63 -2.49 -6.35 -8.52
N ALA A 64 -1.96 -7.55 -8.80
CA ALA A 64 -1.93 -8.64 -7.85
C ALA A 64 -1.43 -8.11 -6.51
N SER A 65 -2.38 -7.99 -5.58
CA SER A 65 -2.23 -7.02 -4.50
C SER A 65 -1.06 -7.42 -3.62
N TYR A 66 -0.11 -6.51 -3.43
CA TYR A 66 0.78 -6.59 -2.28
C TYR A 66 0.14 -5.82 -1.15
N SER A 67 -0.34 -6.56 -0.15
CA SER A 67 -1.06 -6.01 0.99
C SER A 67 -0.58 -6.62 2.30
N GLY A 68 -0.81 -5.91 3.39
CA GLY A 68 -0.49 -6.40 4.71
C GLY A 68 -1.13 -5.58 5.81
N ALA A 69 -1.34 -6.22 6.95
CA ALA A 69 -1.85 -5.59 8.15
C ALA A 69 -1.23 -6.20 9.41
N ILE A 70 -1.05 -5.38 10.44
CA ILE A 70 -0.93 -5.84 11.83
C ILE A 70 -2.36 -6.03 12.35
N LYS A 71 -2.75 -7.27 12.63
CA LYS A 71 -4.10 -7.61 13.12
C LYS A 71 -4.27 -7.27 14.60
N ALA A 72 -3.24 -7.54 15.38
CA ALA A 72 -3.26 -7.39 16.82
C ALA A 72 -1.86 -7.13 17.36
N LEU A 73 -1.82 -6.38 18.46
CA LEU A 73 -0.63 -6.23 19.27
C LEU A 73 -0.91 -6.82 20.66
N THR A 74 -0.10 -7.78 21.09
CA THR A 74 -0.34 -8.51 22.33
C THR A 74 0.92 -8.68 23.19
N ILE A 75 0.70 -8.83 24.51
CA ILE A 75 1.70 -9.31 25.46
C ILE A 75 1.05 -10.49 26.18
N ASP A 76 1.71 -11.65 26.16
CA ASP A 76 1.19 -12.91 26.73
C ASP A 76 -0.23 -13.24 26.22
N GLY A 77 -0.50 -12.99 24.93
CA GLY A 77 -1.79 -13.21 24.28
C GLY A 77 -2.89 -12.19 24.61
N ASN A 78 -2.63 -11.20 25.47
CA ASN A 78 -3.58 -10.14 25.82
C ASN A 78 -3.33 -8.89 24.99
N ALA A 79 -4.41 -8.27 24.50
CA ALA A 79 -4.32 -7.04 23.72
C ALA A 79 -3.62 -5.90 24.49
N VAL A 80 -2.70 -5.23 23.83
CA VAL A 80 -2.06 -4.01 24.34
C VAL A 80 -2.93 -2.83 23.95
N THR A 81 -3.36 -2.06 24.96
CA THR A 81 -4.28 -0.93 24.81
C THR A 81 -3.75 0.35 25.46
N ASN A 82 -2.70 0.26 26.26
CA ASN A 82 -2.03 1.39 26.91
C ASN A 82 -0.54 1.09 27.13
N LEU A 83 0.28 2.15 27.22
CA LEU A 83 1.72 2.02 27.35
C LEU A 83 2.16 1.33 28.65
N SER A 84 1.38 1.46 29.74
CA SER A 84 1.74 0.88 31.05
C SER A 84 1.79 -0.65 31.08
N GLN A 85 1.17 -1.30 30.08
CA GLN A 85 1.27 -2.74 29.86
C GLN A 85 2.64 -3.16 29.31
N ILE A 86 3.34 -2.27 28.61
CA ILE A 86 4.63 -2.51 27.97
C ILE A 86 5.75 -2.28 28.99
N LYS A 87 6.42 -3.36 29.39
CA LYS A 87 7.49 -3.32 30.40
C LYS A 87 8.77 -3.93 29.86
N ALA A 88 9.91 -3.42 30.30
CA ALA A 88 11.20 -4.01 29.99
C ALA A 88 11.21 -5.51 30.33
N GLY A 89 11.70 -6.33 29.39
CA GLY A 89 11.78 -7.79 29.48
C GLY A 89 10.53 -8.54 29.02
N THR A 90 9.41 -7.86 28.73
CA THR A 90 8.21 -8.52 28.16
C THR A 90 8.35 -8.73 26.67
N THR A 91 7.70 -9.76 26.12
CA THR A 91 7.63 -9.98 24.68
C THR A 91 6.38 -9.32 24.12
N LEU A 92 6.59 -8.27 23.33
CA LEU A 92 5.56 -7.62 22.53
C LEU A 92 5.42 -8.36 21.21
N THR A 93 4.19 -8.77 20.89
CA THR A 93 3.90 -9.61 19.72
C THR A 93 2.98 -8.87 18.76
N ALA A 94 3.42 -8.71 17.51
CA ALA A 94 2.59 -8.22 16.41
C ALA A 94 2.12 -9.41 15.55
N ASP A 95 0.81 -9.66 15.51
CA ASP A 95 0.21 -10.64 14.59
C ASP A 95 0.11 -9.99 13.20
N VAL A 96 0.87 -10.52 12.24
CA VAL A 96 1.05 -9.92 10.92
C VAL A 96 0.50 -10.84 9.85
N LYS A 97 -0.32 -10.26 8.96
CA LYS A 97 -0.76 -10.91 7.74
C LYS A 97 -0.28 -10.14 6.53
N LEU A 98 0.37 -10.83 5.61
CA LEU A 98 0.82 -10.32 4.32
C LEU A 98 0.32 -11.22 3.20
N ASP A 99 -0.05 -10.60 2.08
CA ASP A 99 -0.38 -11.28 0.83
C ASP A 99 0.45 -10.65 -0.28
N ASN A 100 1.37 -11.42 -0.86
CA ASN A 100 2.11 -11.04 -2.05
C ASN A 100 1.58 -11.81 -3.24
N ALA A 101 0.47 -11.35 -3.80
CA ALA A 101 -0.07 -11.94 -5.02
C ALA A 101 0.77 -11.56 -6.27
N THR A 102 1.75 -10.64 -6.16
CA THR A 102 2.57 -10.22 -7.30
C THR A 102 3.49 -11.33 -7.81
N ALA A 103 3.92 -11.19 -9.07
CA ALA A 103 4.92 -12.05 -9.70
C ALA A 103 6.36 -11.80 -9.22
N GLU A 104 6.58 -10.82 -8.33
CA GLU A 104 7.90 -10.42 -7.84
C GLU A 104 8.04 -10.70 -6.35
N ASP A 105 9.26 -10.98 -5.90
CA ASP A 105 9.57 -11.03 -4.48
C ASP A 105 9.37 -9.64 -3.84
N LYS A 106 8.78 -9.62 -2.65
CA LYS A 106 8.52 -8.40 -1.87
C LYS A 106 9.14 -8.49 -0.49
N LYS A 107 9.24 -7.34 0.17
CA LYS A 107 9.66 -7.24 1.56
C LYS A 107 8.60 -6.50 2.35
N ALA A 108 8.39 -6.94 3.59
CA ALA A 108 7.72 -6.15 4.60
C ALA A 108 8.69 -5.84 5.74
N VAL A 109 8.42 -4.77 6.47
CA VAL A 109 9.17 -4.42 7.68
C VAL A 109 8.18 -4.12 8.78
N VAL A 110 8.26 -4.87 9.88
CA VAL A 110 7.57 -4.54 11.13
C VAL A 110 8.52 -3.67 11.94
N ILE A 111 8.08 -2.49 12.35
CA ILE A 111 8.90 -1.50 13.06
C ILE A 111 8.25 -1.23 14.41
N PHE A 112 9.02 -1.40 15.48
CA PHE A 112 8.68 -1.04 16.85
C PHE A 112 9.47 0.21 17.24
N SER A 113 8.79 1.35 17.37
CA SER A 113 9.41 2.64 17.68
C SER A 113 8.86 3.22 18.97
N PHE A 114 9.73 3.77 19.79
CA PHE A 114 9.37 4.34 21.09
C PHE A 114 9.86 5.78 21.18
N TYR A 115 9.02 6.64 21.75
CA TYR A 115 9.20 8.09 21.77
C TYR A 115 9.10 8.61 23.19
N ASN A 116 9.79 9.70 23.49
CA ASN A 116 9.68 10.40 24.77
C ASN A 116 8.54 11.41 24.78
N GLU A 117 8.36 12.13 25.89
CA GLU A 117 7.29 13.12 26.05
C GLU A 117 7.35 14.27 25.03
N SER A 118 8.52 14.61 24.50
CA SER A 118 8.66 15.64 23.46
C SER A 118 8.36 15.11 22.05
N GLY A 119 8.06 13.81 21.92
CA GLY A 119 7.85 13.14 20.64
C GLY A 119 9.14 12.78 19.91
N ALA A 120 10.31 12.91 20.55
CA ALA A 120 11.57 12.48 19.96
C ALA A 120 11.71 10.96 20.04
N LEU A 121 12.24 10.35 18.96
CA LEU A 121 12.51 8.91 18.92
C LEU A 121 13.60 8.56 19.93
N VAL A 122 13.28 7.69 20.88
CA VAL A 122 14.20 7.18 21.90
C VAL A 122 14.90 5.92 21.38
N LYS A 123 14.11 5.01 20.79
CA LYS A 123 14.60 3.73 20.28
C LYS A 123 13.70 3.19 19.18
N THR A 124 14.29 2.35 18.33
CA THR A 124 13.56 1.65 17.29
C THR A 124 14.18 0.27 17.08
N ASN A 125 13.34 -0.73 16.83
CA ASN A 125 13.74 -2.05 16.39
C ASN A 125 12.83 -2.45 15.22
N TYR A 126 13.29 -3.34 14.36
CA TYR A 126 12.54 -3.80 13.22
C TYR A 126 12.88 -5.24 12.84
N GLU A 127 11.91 -5.91 12.24
CA GLU A 127 12.09 -7.22 11.61
C GLU A 127 11.73 -7.14 10.13
N VAL A 128 12.55 -7.76 9.28
CA VAL A 128 12.33 -7.80 7.83
C VAL A 128 11.74 -9.15 7.45
N ILE A 129 10.59 -9.12 6.79
CA ILE A 129 9.93 -10.32 6.25
C ILE A 129 10.19 -10.34 4.74
N ASP A 130 10.96 -11.32 4.27
CA ASP A 130 11.12 -11.61 2.84
C ASP A 130 9.96 -12.49 2.37
N LEU A 131 9.14 -11.98 1.45
CA LEU A 131 7.95 -12.67 0.95
C LEU A 131 8.08 -12.99 -0.54
N LYS A 132 8.11 -14.27 -0.87
CA LYS A 132 8.23 -14.73 -2.26
C LYS A 132 7.03 -14.34 -3.11
N ALA A 133 7.23 -14.25 -4.43
CA ALA A 133 6.15 -14.11 -5.38
C ALA A 133 5.04 -15.15 -5.15
N GLY A 134 3.78 -14.72 -5.11
CA GLY A 134 2.60 -15.56 -4.85
C GLY A 134 2.46 -16.08 -3.41
N ALA A 135 3.33 -15.69 -2.48
CA ALA A 135 3.34 -16.21 -1.11
C ALA A 135 2.49 -15.37 -0.14
N LYS A 136 2.11 -15.99 0.97
CA LYS A 136 1.44 -15.35 2.10
C LYS A 136 2.24 -15.55 3.38
N PHE A 137 2.13 -14.59 4.29
CA PHE A 137 2.63 -14.69 5.66
C PHE A 137 1.44 -14.45 6.59
N ASP A 138 1.25 -15.31 7.58
CA ASP A 138 0.22 -15.18 8.61
C ASP A 138 0.81 -15.76 9.90
N ASP A 139 1.63 -14.95 10.55
CA ASP A 139 2.40 -15.34 11.74
C ASP A 139 2.76 -14.12 12.60
N ALA A 140 3.30 -14.39 13.78
CA ALA A 140 3.72 -13.39 14.73
C ALA A 140 5.14 -12.86 14.46
N VAL A 141 5.33 -11.56 14.68
CA VAL A 141 6.63 -10.94 14.86
C VAL A 141 6.77 -10.51 16.31
N GLU A 142 7.78 -11.07 16.98
CA GLU A 142 8.05 -10.84 18.40
C GLU A 142 9.20 -9.86 18.60
N TYR A 143 9.04 -8.98 19.59
CA TYR A 143 10.06 -8.07 20.07
C TYR A 143 10.15 -8.14 21.59
N THR A 144 11.32 -8.49 22.12
CA THR A 144 11.59 -8.36 23.55
C THR A 144 11.81 -6.89 23.88
N VAL A 145 10.89 -6.32 24.66
CA VAL A 145 10.90 -4.93 25.08
C VAL A 145 12.16 -4.67 25.91
N GLU A 146 12.96 -3.71 25.45
CA GLU A 146 14.15 -3.27 26.18
C GLU A 146 13.79 -2.26 27.28
N ASP A 147 14.75 -1.47 27.73
CA ASP A 147 14.52 -0.40 28.70
C ASP A 147 13.35 0.53 28.29
N MET A 148 12.53 0.95 29.25
CA MET A 148 11.40 1.86 29.00
C MET A 148 11.60 3.22 29.67
N THR A 149 12.83 3.50 30.14
CA THR A 149 13.20 4.81 30.68
C THR A 149 12.98 5.90 29.63
N ASP A 150 12.36 7.00 30.05
CA ASP A 150 12.01 8.17 29.22
C ASP A 150 11.10 7.87 28.01
N VAL A 151 10.39 6.73 28.01
CA VAL A 151 9.40 6.40 26.97
C VAL A 151 8.02 6.87 27.41
N ALA A 152 7.36 7.65 26.55
CA ALA A 152 6.00 8.18 26.74
C ALA A 152 5.02 7.74 25.63
N ALA A 153 5.50 7.14 24.53
CA ALA A 153 4.64 6.54 23.51
C ALA A 153 5.37 5.42 22.76
N ALA A 154 4.61 4.46 22.24
CA ALA A 154 5.09 3.41 21.35
C ALA A 154 4.28 3.40 20.05
N LYS A 155 4.93 3.09 18.93
CA LYS A 155 4.30 2.90 17.63
C LYS A 155 4.78 1.61 17.02
N VAL A 156 3.83 0.79 16.57
CA VAL A 156 4.12 -0.41 15.79
C VAL A 156 3.55 -0.23 14.39
N MET A 157 4.40 -0.43 13.39
CA MET A 157 4.12 -0.08 12.00
C MET A 157 4.52 -1.22 11.08
N LEU A 158 3.79 -1.38 9.97
CA LEU A 158 4.08 -2.36 8.91
C LEU A 158 4.26 -1.67 7.57
N TRP A 159 5.46 -1.76 7.00
CA TRP A 159 5.86 -1.01 5.81
C TRP A 159 6.27 -1.95 4.66
N ASP A 160 6.13 -1.51 3.42
CA ASP A 160 6.46 -2.28 2.20
C ASP A 160 7.96 -2.38 1.85
N GLY A 161 8.81 -2.33 2.88
CA GLY A 161 10.26 -2.25 2.74
C GLY A 161 10.80 -0.81 2.88
N PHE A 162 12.13 -0.71 3.00
CA PHE A 162 12.81 0.58 3.21
C PHE A 162 12.96 1.45 1.95
N ARG A 163 12.65 0.92 0.76
CA ARG A 163 12.78 1.67 -0.50
C ARG A 163 11.52 2.44 -0.87
N GLY A 164 10.35 1.84 -0.63
CA GLY A 164 9.06 2.49 -0.81
C GLY A 164 8.69 3.33 0.40
N MET A 165 9.09 2.90 1.60
CA MET A 165 8.73 3.51 2.89
C MET A 165 7.22 3.82 2.97
N ARG A 166 6.41 3.01 2.29
CA ARG A 166 4.97 3.17 2.25
C ARG A 166 4.39 2.28 3.32
N ALA A 167 3.65 2.89 4.23
CA ALA A 167 2.84 2.15 5.19
C ALA A 167 1.86 1.27 4.41
N LEU A 168 1.78 -0.02 4.78
CA LEU A 168 0.72 -0.89 4.30
C LEU A 168 -0.56 -0.53 5.08
N ASP A 169 -0.96 -1.33 6.05
CA ASP A 169 -2.08 -1.05 6.94
C ASP A 169 -1.77 -1.49 8.39
N GLY A 170 -2.48 -0.95 9.38
CA GLY A 170 -2.35 -1.33 10.78
C GLY A 170 -1.32 -0.55 11.62
N CYS A 171 -1.08 0.73 11.33
CA CYS A 171 -0.30 1.59 12.21
C CYS A 171 -1.03 1.77 13.55
N THR A 172 -0.42 1.29 14.64
CA THR A 172 -0.98 1.46 15.99
C THR A 172 -0.06 2.38 16.79
N THR A 173 -0.63 3.45 17.33
CA THR A 173 0.02 4.30 18.34
C THR A 173 -0.54 3.94 19.71
N ILE A 174 0.35 3.77 20.67
CA ILE A 174 0.03 3.42 22.05
C ILE A 174 0.65 4.51 22.92
N ASP A 175 -0.22 5.26 23.59
CA ASP A 175 0.13 6.29 24.56
C ASP A 175 -0.07 5.78 26.01
#